data_AF-A0A812PQZ8-F1
#
_entry.id   AF-A0A812PQZ8-F1
#
_cell.length_a   1.000
_cell.length_b   1.000
_cell.length_c   1.000
_cell.angle_alpha   90.00
_cell.angle_beta   90.00
_cell.angle_gamma   90.00
#
_symmetry.space_group_name_H-M   'P 1'
#
loop_
_entity.id
_entity.type
_entity.pdbx_description
1 polymer ?
#
loop_
_entity_poly.entity_id
_entity_poly.type
_entity_poly.pdbx_seq_one_letter_code
_entity_poly.pdbx_strand_id
1 'polypeptide(L)'
;MRALEDHGTVPIDINKGDKACTQATPLGNTLWHPHAPGLCRLTSRGAQTLRYAGLMTLRQPDAIQAVQVDGKTYVLTANEGDDKGYGDFEEKMKLKDVVNSDGSVDSDMVGMNVSASAASTAVEISKVGDGLRITVGSAAINYATPSAPVIEHIVAFGGRGVSIYEHTTSGLTLTWDSAEQVEKEQCANYPWAHNAIQDEEFSPLNGDLYMSAGSKLRETLDEMNDPSKDGCAPGACPLGQMVDERSEKDGPGVEAIVAGKACGSLLAVTATEKQGTAFVYDISDIASPTLLFVKHLSVASETKNPGVAYADGTLGEIDPEAMIFLEDAHSPSGKAGVMFAGAWSGTMSFWEFECPTTTTAAANDSASSAREASALSLTLLLLAFGFTRL
;
A
#
# COMPACT_ATOMS: atom_id res chain seq x y z
N MET A 1 12.21 24.25 -18.60
CA MET A 1 12.22 22.95 -17.88
C MET A 1 10.95 22.25 -18.30
N ARG A 2 11.02 21.02 -18.85
CA ARG A 2 9.81 20.18 -18.83
C ARG A 2 9.55 19.92 -17.35
N ALA A 3 8.36 20.25 -16.85
CA ALA A 3 7.95 19.77 -15.54
C ALA A 3 8.16 18.26 -15.55
N LEU A 4 8.71 17.69 -14.47
CA LEU A 4 8.61 16.24 -14.29
C LEU A 4 7.11 15.96 -14.31
N GLU A 5 6.64 15.30 -15.36
CA GLU A 5 5.20 15.14 -15.58
C GLU A 5 4.59 14.31 -14.44
N ASP A 6 5.37 13.44 -13.78
CA ASP A 6 4.96 12.55 -12.70
C ASP A 6 6.12 12.20 -11.75
N HIS A 7 5.82 11.42 -10.69
CA HIS A 7 6.84 10.67 -9.95
C HIS A 7 7.61 9.77 -10.90
N GLY A 8 8.93 9.71 -10.73
CA GLY A 8 9.81 9.01 -11.66
C GLY A 8 11.02 8.40 -10.99
N THR A 9 11.58 7.39 -11.63
CA THR A 9 12.85 6.79 -11.22
C THR A 9 14.00 7.41 -11.98
N VAL A 10 15.13 7.58 -11.29
CA VAL A 10 16.38 8.06 -11.87
C VAL A 10 17.45 7.00 -11.64
N PRO A 11 18.01 6.39 -12.71
CA PRO A 11 19.13 5.48 -12.55
C PRO A 11 20.39 6.28 -12.20
N ILE A 12 21.10 5.83 -11.16
CA ILE A 12 22.37 6.42 -10.71
C ILE A 12 23.47 5.36 -10.85
N ASP A 13 24.43 5.60 -11.74
CA ASP A 13 25.65 4.78 -11.86
C ASP A 13 26.68 5.25 -10.82
N ILE A 14 26.69 4.58 -9.67
CA ILE A 14 27.57 4.90 -8.53
C ILE A 14 29.07 4.79 -8.86
N ASN A 15 29.44 4.08 -9.94
CA ASN A 15 30.83 3.90 -10.34
C ASN A 15 31.35 5.03 -11.23
N LYS A 16 30.48 5.92 -11.73
CA LYS A 16 30.86 7.02 -12.63
C LYS A 16 30.99 8.38 -11.95
N GLY A 17 30.86 8.45 -10.62
CA GLY A 17 30.80 9.73 -9.89
C GLY A 17 29.58 10.58 -10.29
N ASP A 18 29.45 11.79 -9.74
CA ASP A 18 28.29 12.72 -9.78
C ASP A 18 27.72 13.11 -11.17
N LYS A 19 28.09 12.44 -12.26
CA LYS A 19 27.67 12.72 -13.64
C LYS A 19 26.72 11.66 -14.23
N ALA A 20 26.11 10.81 -13.42
CA ALA A 20 25.36 9.64 -13.89
C ALA A 20 23.84 9.80 -14.05
N CYS A 21 23.23 10.90 -13.59
CA CYS A 21 21.80 11.13 -13.80
C CYS A 21 21.52 11.50 -15.27
N THR A 22 21.25 10.53 -16.12
CA THR A 22 21.06 10.76 -17.56
C THR A 22 19.60 10.83 -17.99
N GLN A 23 18.65 10.27 -17.22
CA GLN A 23 17.22 10.24 -17.60
C GLN A 23 16.30 9.93 -16.41
N ALA A 24 15.26 10.74 -16.18
CA ALA A 24 14.15 10.37 -15.30
C ALA A 24 13.07 9.64 -16.12
N THR A 25 12.57 8.51 -15.63
CA THR A 25 11.45 7.78 -16.26
C THR A 25 10.20 7.92 -15.40
N PRO A 26 9.10 8.50 -15.92
CA PRO A 26 7.84 8.57 -15.18
C PRO A 26 7.28 7.17 -14.94
N LEU A 27 6.69 6.97 -13.76
CA LEU A 27 6.09 5.70 -13.37
C LEU A 27 4.64 5.56 -13.88
N GLY A 28 4.03 6.68 -14.23
CA GLY A 28 2.69 6.80 -14.82
C GLY A 28 1.55 6.67 -13.80
N ASN A 29 0.33 6.80 -14.32
CA ASN A 29 -0.90 6.79 -13.55
C ASN A 29 -1.66 5.48 -13.72
N THR A 30 -2.50 5.14 -12.74
CA THR A 30 -3.50 4.07 -12.84
C THR A 30 -4.87 4.68 -13.09
N LEU A 31 -5.57 4.25 -14.15
CA LEU A 31 -6.92 4.74 -14.46
C LEU A 31 -7.98 3.85 -13.80
N TRP A 32 -8.81 4.47 -12.97
CA TRP A 32 -10.00 3.89 -12.37
C TRP A 32 -11.19 4.29 -13.27
N HIS A 33 -11.90 3.31 -13.82
CA HIS A 33 -13.05 3.50 -14.73
C HIS A 33 -14.22 2.67 -14.18
N PRO A 34 -15.49 2.97 -14.51
CA PRO A 34 -16.66 2.17 -14.15
C PRO A 34 -16.57 0.65 -14.41
N HIS A 35 -15.61 0.22 -15.23
CA HIS A 35 -15.36 -1.17 -15.59
C HIS A 35 -13.92 -1.63 -15.28
N ALA A 36 -13.13 -0.78 -14.64
CA ALA A 36 -11.76 -1.04 -14.20
C ALA A 36 -11.75 -1.07 -12.65
N PRO A 37 -10.62 -1.36 -12.00
CA PRO A 37 -10.45 -1.38 -10.54
C PRO A 37 -11.13 -0.20 -9.81
N GLY A 38 -11.58 -0.40 -8.58
CA GLY A 38 -12.41 0.51 -7.79
C GLY A 38 -11.93 0.66 -6.34
N LEU A 39 -12.08 1.84 -5.76
CA LEU A 39 -11.69 2.12 -4.38
C LEU A 39 -12.62 1.38 -3.42
N CYS A 40 -12.11 0.61 -2.47
CA CYS A 40 -12.95 -0.11 -1.51
C CYS A 40 -13.15 0.70 -0.22
N ARG A 41 -14.40 1.01 0.11
CA ARG A 41 -14.80 1.69 1.36
C ARG A 41 -15.73 0.80 2.18
N LEU A 42 -15.58 0.75 3.49
CA LEU A 42 -16.54 0.18 4.42
C LEU A 42 -17.60 1.21 4.83
N THR A 43 -18.85 0.77 4.80
CA THR A 43 -20.00 1.55 5.25
C THR A 43 -20.79 0.75 6.29
N SER A 44 -21.78 1.39 6.93
CA SER A 44 -22.74 0.67 7.79
C SER A 44 -23.52 -0.44 7.07
N ARG A 45 -23.47 -0.49 5.73
CA ARG A 45 -24.09 -1.52 4.88
C ARG A 45 -23.09 -2.56 4.35
N GLY A 46 -21.83 -2.52 4.79
CA GLY A 46 -20.75 -3.39 4.35
C GLY A 46 -19.80 -2.72 3.36
N ALA A 47 -18.90 -3.52 2.77
CA ALA A 47 -17.92 -3.08 1.78
C ALA A 47 -18.58 -2.60 0.49
N GLN A 48 -18.16 -1.44 0.02
CA GLN A 48 -18.61 -0.78 -1.18
C GLN A 48 -17.39 -0.47 -2.06
N THR A 49 -17.37 -1.02 -3.27
CA THR A 49 -16.39 -0.64 -4.28
C THR A 49 -16.90 0.57 -5.06
N LEU A 50 -16.16 1.67 -4.98
CA LEU A 50 -16.42 2.93 -5.67
C LEU A 50 -15.65 2.96 -6.99
N ARG A 51 -16.38 3.11 -8.11
CA ARG A 51 -15.80 3.22 -9.45
C ARG A 51 -16.24 4.52 -10.08
N TYR A 52 -15.31 5.42 -10.33
CA TYR A 52 -15.56 6.74 -10.91
C TYR A 52 -14.95 6.82 -12.29
N ALA A 53 -15.69 7.32 -13.29
CA ALA A 53 -15.12 7.50 -14.62
C ALA A 53 -14.09 8.63 -14.61
N GLY A 54 -12.89 8.35 -15.10
CA GLY A 54 -11.82 9.35 -15.23
C GLY A 54 -11.06 9.65 -13.95
N LEU A 55 -11.35 8.94 -12.84
CA LEU A 55 -10.51 9.01 -11.65
C LEU A 55 -9.20 8.29 -11.92
N MET A 56 -8.09 8.87 -11.52
CA MET A 56 -6.77 8.26 -11.61
C MET A 56 -6.15 8.12 -10.21
N THR A 57 -5.13 7.29 -10.07
CA THR A 57 -4.16 7.37 -8.97
C THR A 57 -2.76 7.51 -9.54
N LEU A 58 -1.86 8.08 -8.75
CA LEU A 58 -0.46 8.26 -9.14
C LEU A 58 0.39 7.16 -8.51
N ARG A 59 1.25 6.52 -9.31
CA ARG A 59 2.22 5.54 -8.76
C ARG A 59 3.37 6.30 -8.09
N GLN A 60 3.26 6.44 -6.78
CA GLN A 60 4.19 7.18 -5.94
C GLN A 60 4.90 6.18 -5.02
N PRO A 61 6.06 5.63 -5.43
CA PRO A 61 6.74 4.62 -4.64
C PRO A 61 7.31 5.23 -3.36
N ASP A 62 7.07 4.56 -2.24
CA ASP A 62 7.82 4.80 -1.02
C ASP A 62 9.04 3.85 -0.96
N ALA A 63 8.80 2.53 -1.10
CA ALA A 63 9.87 1.55 -1.29
C ALA A 63 10.04 1.05 -2.73
N ILE A 64 11.28 0.67 -3.06
CA ILE A 64 11.65 -0.01 -4.31
C ILE A 64 12.48 -1.27 -4.05
N GLN A 65 12.27 -2.31 -4.85
CA GLN A 65 13.06 -3.54 -4.83
C GLN A 65 13.42 -3.98 -6.24
N ALA A 66 14.68 -4.35 -6.48
CA ALA A 66 15.10 -4.90 -7.77
C ALA A 66 15.23 -6.42 -7.72
N VAL A 67 14.83 -7.11 -8.79
CA VAL A 67 15.00 -8.57 -8.96
C VAL A 67 15.51 -8.90 -10.36
N GLN A 68 16.07 -10.10 -10.53
CA GLN A 68 16.45 -10.64 -11.84
C GLN A 68 15.59 -11.87 -12.14
N VAL A 69 14.92 -11.86 -13.29
CA VAL A 69 14.14 -12.99 -13.80
C VAL A 69 14.55 -13.21 -15.25
N ASP A 70 14.98 -14.43 -15.58
CA ASP A 70 15.43 -14.81 -16.93
C ASP A 70 16.47 -13.86 -17.56
N GLY A 71 17.39 -13.35 -16.74
CA GLY A 71 18.46 -12.44 -17.16
C GLY A 71 17.99 -11.00 -17.44
N LYS A 72 16.74 -10.66 -17.12
CA LYS A 72 16.18 -9.31 -17.18
C LYS A 72 16.01 -8.74 -15.78
N THR A 73 16.24 -7.44 -15.67
CA THR A 73 16.08 -6.69 -14.42
C THR A 73 14.67 -6.15 -14.31
N TYR A 74 14.03 -6.38 -13.17
CA TYR A 74 12.72 -5.82 -12.85
C TYR A 74 12.81 -4.96 -11.58
N VAL A 75 12.03 -3.89 -11.54
CA VAL A 75 11.88 -2.99 -10.41
C VAL A 75 10.44 -3.10 -9.88
N LEU A 76 10.33 -3.44 -8.62
CA LEU A 76 9.10 -3.50 -7.85
C LEU A 76 8.96 -2.19 -7.07
N THR A 77 7.73 -1.71 -6.93
CA THR A 77 7.38 -0.44 -6.27
C THR A 77 6.22 -0.65 -5.30
N ALA A 78 6.34 -0.14 -4.09
CA ALA A 78 5.26 -0.03 -3.11
C ALA A 78 4.69 1.40 -3.18
N ASN A 79 3.50 1.56 -3.76
CA ASN A 79 3.00 2.88 -4.15
C ASN A 79 2.10 3.49 -3.07
N GLU A 80 2.73 3.88 -1.96
CA GLU A 80 2.08 4.49 -0.81
C GLU A 80 1.55 5.89 -1.14
N GLY A 81 2.48 6.82 -1.39
CA GLY A 81 2.23 8.24 -1.64
C GLY A 81 2.85 9.15 -0.60
N ASP A 82 3.89 9.90 -0.99
CA ASP A 82 4.58 10.87 -0.12
C ASP A 82 4.24 12.30 -0.58
N ASP A 83 3.52 13.05 0.26
CA ASP A 83 3.01 14.38 -0.10
C ASP A 83 4.11 15.44 -0.08
N LYS A 84 4.17 16.25 -1.14
CA LYS A 84 5.14 17.35 -1.24
C LYS A 84 4.51 18.69 -0.92
N GLY A 85 5.14 19.39 0.03
CA GLY A 85 4.87 20.79 0.36
C GLY A 85 6.05 21.70 0.06
N TYR A 86 5.81 22.87 -0.55
CA TYR A 86 6.83 23.88 -0.84
C TYR A 86 6.32 25.28 -0.51
N GLY A 87 6.67 25.78 0.68
CA GLY A 87 6.12 27.05 1.18
C GLY A 87 4.60 26.91 1.35
N ASP A 88 3.84 27.74 0.63
CA ASP A 88 2.36 27.72 0.68
C ASP A 88 1.73 26.67 -0.27
N PHE A 89 2.54 25.97 -1.07
CA PHE A 89 2.06 24.91 -1.94
C PHE A 89 1.93 23.59 -1.18
N GLU A 90 0.77 22.95 -1.31
CA GLU A 90 0.51 21.57 -0.87
C GLU A 90 0.06 20.72 -2.06
N GLU A 91 0.74 19.60 -2.29
CA GLU A 91 0.35 18.66 -3.34
C GLU A 91 -0.93 17.89 -2.97
N LYS A 92 -1.10 17.51 -1.71
CA LYS A 92 -2.21 16.68 -1.23
C LYS A 92 -3.35 17.56 -0.70
N MET A 93 -4.37 17.79 -1.53
CA MET A 93 -5.53 18.61 -1.17
C MET A 93 -6.82 17.78 -1.07
N LYS A 94 -7.85 18.27 -0.37
CA LYS A 94 -9.19 17.66 -0.50
C LYS A 94 -9.76 18.06 -1.85
N LEU A 95 -10.44 17.14 -2.53
CA LEU A 95 -11.10 17.42 -3.81
C LEU A 95 -12.02 18.64 -3.71
N LYS A 96 -12.81 18.74 -2.63
CA LYS A 96 -13.77 19.83 -2.43
C LYS A 96 -13.14 21.21 -2.30
N ASP A 97 -11.86 21.28 -1.91
CA ASP A 97 -11.11 22.53 -1.76
C ASP A 97 -10.46 22.93 -3.10
N VAL A 98 -10.64 22.13 -4.17
CA VAL A 98 -10.08 22.36 -5.52
C VAL A 98 -11.20 22.46 -6.57
N VAL A 99 -12.16 21.53 -6.55
CA VAL A 99 -13.33 21.49 -7.44
C VAL A 99 -14.58 21.29 -6.60
N ASN A 100 -15.51 22.24 -6.71
CA ASN A 100 -16.79 22.26 -6.00
C ASN A 100 -17.70 21.11 -6.45
N SER A 101 -18.72 20.82 -5.63
CA SER A 101 -19.71 19.77 -5.91
C SER A 101 -20.57 20.00 -7.16
N ASP A 102 -20.57 21.23 -7.70
CA ASP A 102 -21.23 21.58 -8.97
C ASP A 102 -20.29 21.49 -10.20
N GLY A 103 -19.03 21.09 -9.99
CA GLY A 103 -18.01 20.97 -11.02
C GLY A 103 -17.30 22.28 -11.36
N SER A 104 -17.58 23.37 -10.65
CA SER A 104 -16.79 24.61 -10.76
C SER A 104 -15.48 24.52 -9.97
N VAL A 105 -14.48 25.30 -10.35
CA VAL A 105 -13.22 25.43 -9.60
C VAL A 105 -13.45 26.23 -8.32
N ASP A 106 -12.81 25.83 -7.22
CA ASP A 106 -12.87 26.58 -5.95
C ASP A 106 -12.30 28.00 -6.12
N SER A 107 -12.84 28.98 -5.40
CA SER A 107 -12.40 30.37 -5.49
C SER A 107 -10.95 30.60 -5.09
N ASP A 108 -10.39 29.71 -4.26
CA ASP A 108 -9.00 29.78 -3.80
C ASP A 108 -8.02 29.31 -4.90
N MET A 109 -8.49 28.57 -5.91
CA MET A 109 -7.71 28.12 -7.07
C MET A 109 -7.64 29.19 -8.16
N VAL A 110 -7.13 30.37 -7.81
CA VAL A 110 -7.15 31.57 -8.65
C VAL A 110 -6.48 31.34 -10.02
N GLY A 111 -7.24 31.63 -11.09
CA GLY A 111 -6.75 31.53 -12.48
C GLY A 111 -6.74 30.12 -13.06
N MET A 112 -7.10 29.11 -12.27
CA MET A 112 -7.27 27.74 -12.78
C MET A 112 -8.61 27.55 -13.47
N ASN A 113 -8.64 26.66 -14.44
CA ASN A 113 -9.85 26.14 -15.06
C ASN A 113 -9.92 24.63 -14.81
N VAL A 114 -11.09 24.03 -15.02
CA VAL A 114 -11.29 22.58 -14.98
C VAL A 114 -11.84 22.10 -16.31
N SER A 115 -11.32 20.97 -16.81
CA SER A 115 -11.84 20.33 -18.01
C SER A 115 -13.24 19.75 -17.75
N ALA A 116 -14.06 19.64 -18.80
CA ALA A 116 -15.40 19.05 -18.67
C ALA A 116 -15.36 17.60 -18.14
N SER A 117 -14.32 16.84 -18.49
CA SER A 117 -14.09 15.48 -17.98
C SER A 117 -13.80 15.48 -16.48
N ALA A 118 -12.82 16.27 -16.03
CA ALA A 118 -12.47 16.34 -14.61
C ALA A 118 -13.63 16.87 -13.75
N ALA A 119 -14.35 17.88 -14.24
CA ALA A 119 -15.54 18.40 -13.57
C ALA A 119 -16.61 17.31 -13.40
N SER A 120 -16.88 16.53 -14.46
CA SER A 120 -17.83 15.42 -14.39
C SER A 120 -17.40 14.35 -13.37
N THR A 121 -16.11 14.00 -13.34
CA THR A 121 -15.56 13.06 -12.36
C THR A 121 -15.73 13.59 -10.94
N ALA A 122 -15.39 14.86 -10.69
CA ALA A 122 -15.50 15.49 -9.38
C ALA A 122 -16.94 15.55 -8.86
N VAL A 123 -17.91 15.85 -9.74
CA VAL A 123 -19.34 15.85 -9.41
C VAL A 123 -19.81 14.46 -8.98
N GLU A 124 -19.39 13.39 -9.65
CA GLU A 124 -19.77 12.02 -9.25
C GLU A 124 -19.15 11.62 -7.90
N ILE A 125 -17.89 11.99 -7.65
CA ILE A 125 -17.21 11.72 -6.36
C ILE A 125 -17.94 12.45 -5.23
N SER A 126 -18.27 13.73 -5.43
CA SER A 126 -18.92 14.59 -4.44
C SER A 126 -20.30 14.10 -3.99
N LYS A 127 -20.95 13.20 -4.74
CA LYS A 127 -22.22 12.59 -4.34
C LYS A 127 -22.06 11.54 -3.23
N VAL A 128 -20.85 11.01 -3.04
CA VAL A 128 -20.56 9.94 -2.09
C VAL A 128 -19.90 10.49 -0.82
N GLY A 129 -19.02 11.47 -0.96
CA GLY A 129 -18.29 12.07 0.15
C GLY A 129 -17.45 13.26 -0.29
N ASP A 130 -16.94 13.99 0.71
CA ASP A 130 -16.11 15.19 0.52
C ASP A 130 -14.68 15.00 1.04
N GLY A 131 -14.34 13.78 1.48
CA GLY A 131 -13.05 13.45 2.09
C GLY A 131 -11.94 13.07 1.11
N LEU A 132 -12.25 12.91 -0.18
CA LEU A 132 -11.28 12.41 -1.16
C LEU A 132 -10.05 13.34 -1.22
N ARG A 133 -8.87 12.80 -0.93
CA ARG A 133 -7.59 13.46 -1.12
C ARG A 133 -7.11 13.23 -2.54
N ILE A 134 -6.65 14.31 -3.16
CA ILE A 134 -6.17 14.33 -4.53
C ILE A 134 -4.78 14.94 -4.60
N THR A 135 -4.03 14.54 -5.61
CA THR A 135 -2.77 15.14 -6.00
C THR A 135 -3.04 16.34 -6.90
N VAL A 136 -2.58 17.52 -6.49
CA VAL A 136 -2.64 18.78 -7.23
C VAL A 136 -1.23 19.08 -7.74
N GLY A 137 -0.96 18.66 -8.98
CA GLY A 137 0.36 18.77 -9.60
C GLY A 137 0.32 18.45 -11.09
N SER A 138 1.49 18.28 -11.71
CA SER A 138 1.61 18.01 -13.15
C SER A 138 0.90 16.74 -13.63
N ALA A 139 0.70 15.76 -12.74
CA ALA A 139 -0.09 14.55 -13.03
C ALA A 139 -1.59 14.85 -13.25
N ALA A 140 -2.10 15.95 -12.67
CA ALA A 140 -3.51 16.34 -12.70
C ALA A 140 -3.77 17.60 -13.54
N ILE A 141 -2.79 18.50 -13.63
CA ILE A 141 -2.94 19.85 -14.17
C ILE A 141 -2.05 20.06 -15.39
N ASN A 142 -2.69 20.51 -16.47
CA ASN A 142 -2.02 20.97 -17.68
C ASN A 142 -1.61 22.44 -17.54
N TYR A 143 -0.29 22.66 -17.55
CA TYR A 143 0.34 23.99 -17.49
C TYR A 143 0.77 24.55 -18.85
N ALA A 144 0.28 24.02 -19.97
CA ALA A 144 0.62 24.50 -21.32
C ALA A 144 0.37 26.01 -21.50
N THR A 145 -0.64 26.55 -20.81
CA THR A 145 -0.84 27.99 -20.63
C THR A 145 -0.70 28.34 -19.15
N PRO A 146 0.48 28.75 -18.65
CA PRO A 146 0.71 28.94 -17.21
C PRO A 146 -0.17 30.01 -16.55
N SER A 147 -0.68 30.98 -17.30
CA SER A 147 -1.62 32.00 -16.80
C SER A 147 -3.06 31.52 -16.72
N ALA A 148 -3.36 30.32 -17.22
CA ALA A 148 -4.68 29.71 -17.24
C ALA A 148 -4.55 28.16 -17.20
N PRO A 149 -3.92 27.59 -16.16
CA PRO A 149 -3.77 26.15 -16.04
C PRO A 149 -5.12 25.44 -16.01
N VAL A 150 -5.15 24.18 -16.47
CA VAL A 150 -6.39 23.40 -16.58
C VAL A 150 -6.24 22.10 -15.79
N ILE A 151 -7.13 21.86 -14.83
CA ILE A 151 -7.29 20.57 -14.17
C ILE A 151 -7.88 19.59 -15.20
N GLU A 152 -7.05 18.70 -15.73
CA GLU A 152 -7.44 17.73 -16.76
C GLU A 152 -7.91 16.41 -16.16
N HIS A 153 -7.38 16.04 -15.00
CA HIS A 153 -7.68 14.79 -14.33
C HIS A 153 -7.92 14.99 -12.83
N ILE A 154 -8.81 14.17 -12.27
CA ILE A 154 -8.90 13.99 -10.82
C ILE A 154 -8.00 12.81 -10.48
N VAL A 155 -6.93 13.07 -9.74
CA VAL A 155 -5.93 12.06 -9.36
C VAL A 155 -6.02 11.86 -7.86
N ALA A 156 -6.62 10.76 -7.40
CA ALA A 156 -6.61 10.39 -6.00
C ALA A 156 -5.18 10.22 -5.49
N PHE A 157 -4.96 10.68 -4.27
CA PHE A 157 -3.65 10.60 -3.63
C PHE A 157 -3.28 9.16 -3.31
N GLY A 158 -1.99 8.84 -3.45
CA GLY A 158 -1.44 7.50 -3.26
C GLY A 158 -1.71 6.55 -4.42
N GLY A 159 -0.80 5.59 -4.62
CA GLY A 159 -0.91 4.60 -5.70
C GLY A 159 -1.73 3.37 -5.32
N ARG A 160 -1.90 3.11 -4.02
CA ARG A 160 -2.79 2.11 -3.40
C ARG A 160 -2.46 0.65 -3.70
N GLY A 161 -1.24 0.37 -4.15
CA GLY A 161 -0.87 -0.95 -4.61
C GLY A 161 0.61 -1.10 -4.93
N VAL A 162 0.95 -2.19 -5.59
CA VAL A 162 2.30 -2.51 -6.04
C VAL A 162 2.39 -2.57 -7.56
N SER A 163 3.53 -2.15 -8.11
CA SER A 163 3.79 -2.24 -9.55
C SER A 163 5.13 -2.90 -9.83
N ILE A 164 5.20 -3.60 -10.96
CA ILE A 164 6.42 -4.23 -11.48
C ILE A 164 6.75 -3.64 -12.84
N TYR A 165 8.01 -3.23 -13.01
CA TYR A 165 8.52 -2.66 -14.24
C TYR A 165 9.71 -3.46 -14.76
N GLU A 166 9.75 -3.75 -16.06
CA GLU A 166 10.97 -4.20 -16.74
C GLU A 166 11.90 -3.00 -16.93
N HIS A 167 13.16 -3.11 -16.51
CA HIS A 167 14.19 -2.13 -16.82
C HIS A 167 14.78 -2.42 -18.20
N THR A 168 14.49 -1.54 -19.15
CA THR A 168 14.93 -1.62 -20.54
C THR A 168 15.96 -0.53 -20.83
N THR A 169 16.59 -0.58 -22.01
CA THR A 169 17.51 0.47 -22.45
C THR A 169 16.84 1.84 -22.64
N SER A 170 15.50 1.88 -22.73
CA SER A 170 14.72 3.11 -22.92
C SER A 170 14.12 3.62 -21.61
N GLY A 171 14.39 2.96 -20.47
CA GLY A 171 13.78 3.22 -19.18
C GLY A 171 12.91 2.07 -18.68
N LEU A 172 12.08 2.35 -17.70
CA LEU A 172 11.12 1.40 -17.13
C LEU A 172 9.89 1.21 -18.04
N THR A 173 9.46 -0.03 -18.21
CA THR A 173 8.22 -0.41 -18.89
C THR A 173 7.34 -1.20 -17.92
N LEU A 174 6.12 -0.73 -17.67
CA LEU A 174 5.18 -1.40 -16.77
C LEU A 174 4.90 -2.82 -17.27
N THR A 175 5.16 -3.80 -16.41
CA THR A 175 4.93 -5.24 -16.66
C THR A 175 3.65 -5.71 -15.98
N TRP A 176 3.42 -5.27 -14.75
CA TRP A 176 2.23 -5.64 -13.97
C TRP A 176 1.91 -4.58 -12.91
N ASP A 177 0.63 -4.54 -12.51
CA ASP A 177 0.07 -3.69 -11.48
C ASP A 177 -0.96 -4.47 -10.66
N SER A 178 -0.90 -4.38 -9.33
CA SER A 178 -1.89 -5.00 -8.45
C SER A 178 -3.28 -4.37 -8.56
N ALA A 179 -3.37 -3.12 -9.04
CA ALA A 179 -4.62 -2.40 -9.11
C ALA A 179 -5.38 -2.42 -7.76
N GLU A 180 -6.67 -2.81 -7.73
CA GLU A 180 -7.49 -2.89 -6.50
C GLU A 180 -7.14 -4.10 -5.60
N GLN A 181 -6.21 -4.98 -6.00
CA GLN A 181 -6.02 -6.26 -5.33
C GLN A 181 -5.60 -6.11 -3.87
N VAL A 182 -4.68 -5.19 -3.54
CA VAL A 182 -4.25 -4.99 -2.15
C VAL A 182 -5.43 -4.57 -1.27
N GLU A 183 -6.15 -3.54 -1.69
CA GLU A 183 -7.28 -2.99 -0.93
C GLU A 183 -8.43 -4.01 -0.79
N LYS A 184 -8.73 -4.75 -1.85
CA LYS A 184 -9.76 -5.80 -1.84
C LYS A 184 -9.39 -6.96 -0.91
N GLU A 185 -8.15 -7.42 -0.98
CA GLU A 185 -7.69 -8.58 -0.23
C GLU A 185 -7.46 -8.23 1.25
N GLN A 186 -7.07 -6.99 1.57
CA GLN A 186 -7.09 -6.48 2.95
C GLN A 186 -8.50 -6.55 3.53
N CYS A 187 -9.47 -5.94 2.83
CA CYS A 187 -10.86 -5.90 3.26
C CYS A 187 -11.45 -7.29 3.48
N ALA A 188 -11.11 -8.24 2.61
CA ALA A 188 -11.64 -9.61 2.67
C ALA A 188 -11.06 -10.42 3.84
N ASN A 189 -9.77 -10.25 4.15
CA ASN A 189 -9.07 -11.06 5.15
C ASN A 189 -9.07 -10.41 6.54
N TYR A 190 -9.02 -9.08 6.62
CA TYR A 190 -8.94 -8.31 7.86
C TYR A 190 -9.86 -7.07 7.78
N PRO A 191 -11.20 -7.26 7.71
CA PRO A 191 -12.14 -6.14 7.60
C PRO A 191 -12.05 -5.15 8.77
N TRP A 192 -11.59 -5.60 9.93
CA TRP A 192 -11.38 -4.75 11.11
C TRP A 192 -10.14 -3.85 11.00
N ALA A 193 -9.23 -4.11 10.05
CA ALA A 193 -8.04 -3.30 9.80
C ALA A 193 -8.16 -2.49 8.50
N HIS A 194 -9.20 -2.74 7.68
CA HIS A 194 -9.35 -2.16 6.35
C HIS A 194 -9.26 -0.63 6.37
N ASN A 195 -8.27 -0.09 5.67
CA ASN A 195 -7.97 1.35 5.59
C ASN A 195 -8.04 2.08 6.95
N ALA A 196 -7.72 1.36 8.02
CA ALA A 196 -7.75 1.89 9.37
C ALA A 196 -6.54 2.78 9.65
N ILE A 197 -6.62 3.58 10.72
CA ILE A 197 -5.52 4.42 11.17
C ILE A 197 -4.96 3.93 12.51
N GLN A 198 -3.63 3.77 12.56
CA GLN A 198 -2.89 3.58 13.80
C GLN A 198 -1.46 4.05 13.59
N ASP A 199 -1.13 5.19 14.18
CA ASP A 199 0.16 5.85 14.09
C ASP A 199 0.64 6.27 15.49
N GLU A 200 1.55 7.24 15.58
CA GLU A 200 2.09 7.73 16.84
C GLU A 200 1.02 8.16 17.85
N GLU A 201 -0.13 8.65 17.36
CA GLU A 201 -1.19 9.25 18.17
C GLU A 201 -1.89 8.23 19.08
N PHE A 202 -1.70 6.93 18.82
CA PHE A 202 -2.25 5.82 19.60
C PHE A 202 -1.27 5.28 20.66
N SER A 203 -0.13 5.95 20.84
CA SER A 203 0.86 5.56 21.83
C SER A 203 0.34 5.72 23.27
N PRO A 204 0.79 4.86 24.21
CA PRO A 204 0.35 4.94 25.59
C PRO A 204 0.86 6.20 26.29
N LEU A 205 0.04 6.72 27.21
CA LEU A 205 0.46 7.75 28.14
C LEU A 205 1.65 7.28 28.98
N ASN A 206 2.58 8.21 29.25
CA ASN A 206 3.82 7.97 30.00
C ASN A 206 4.84 7.03 29.34
N GLY A 207 4.62 6.60 28.08
CA GLY A 207 5.65 5.91 27.28
C GLY A 207 6.77 6.85 26.81
N ASP A 208 7.84 6.29 26.23
CA ASP A 208 8.99 7.08 25.78
C ASP A 208 8.60 8.16 24.77
N LEU A 209 7.75 7.82 23.80
CA LEU A 209 7.21 8.78 22.83
C LEU A 209 6.46 9.90 23.55
N TYR A 210 5.52 9.56 24.44
CA TYR A 210 4.78 10.55 25.22
C TYR A 210 5.72 11.48 25.96
N MET A 211 6.75 10.95 26.64
CA MET A 211 7.70 11.72 27.47
C MET A 211 8.64 12.62 26.65
N SER A 212 8.96 12.23 25.41
CA SER A 212 9.73 13.04 24.46
C SER A 212 8.88 14.00 23.62
N ALA A 213 7.56 13.78 23.54
CA ALA A 213 6.66 14.53 22.66
C ALA A 213 6.62 16.02 23.00
N GLY A 214 6.58 16.85 21.96
CA GLY A 214 6.23 18.27 22.08
C GLY A 214 4.77 18.47 22.51
N SER A 215 4.41 19.70 22.86
CA SER A 215 3.07 19.99 23.43
C SER A 215 1.91 19.58 22.53
N LYS A 216 2.03 19.75 21.20
CA LYS A 216 0.97 19.40 20.25
C LYS A 216 0.72 17.89 20.22
N LEU A 217 1.76 17.09 20.01
CA LEU A 217 1.62 15.63 20.01
C LEU A 217 1.19 15.12 21.38
N ARG A 218 1.68 15.70 22.48
CA ARG A 218 1.26 15.30 23.83
C ARG A 218 -0.23 15.55 24.07
N GLU A 219 -0.77 16.67 23.60
CA GLU A 219 -2.21 16.95 23.65
C GLU A 219 -3.01 15.93 22.85
N THR A 220 -2.55 15.57 21.64
CA THR A 220 -3.20 14.50 20.85
C THR A 220 -3.18 13.16 21.57
N LEU A 221 -2.03 12.78 22.16
CA LEU A 221 -1.90 11.54 22.92
C LEU A 221 -2.83 11.52 24.15
N ASP A 222 -2.91 12.64 24.87
CA ASP A 222 -3.82 12.81 26.01
C ASP A 222 -5.29 12.66 25.56
N GLU A 223 -5.64 13.24 24.41
CA GLU A 223 -6.98 13.12 23.82
C GLU A 223 -7.31 11.69 23.41
N MET A 224 -6.45 11.04 22.63
CA MET A 224 -6.64 9.67 22.13
C MET A 224 -6.70 8.62 23.23
N ASN A 225 -6.18 8.92 24.42
CA ASN A 225 -6.21 8.03 25.58
C ASN A 225 -7.26 8.45 26.62
N ASP A 226 -8.11 9.45 26.35
CA ASP A 226 -9.14 9.92 27.27
C ASP A 226 -10.42 9.06 27.15
N PRO A 227 -10.75 8.22 28.14
CA PRO A 227 -11.94 7.38 28.08
C PRO A 227 -13.25 8.16 28.03
N SER A 228 -13.24 9.43 28.45
CA SER A 228 -14.42 10.28 28.41
C SER A 228 -14.72 10.84 27.02
N LYS A 229 -13.69 10.92 26.15
CA LYS A 229 -13.81 11.35 24.75
C LYS A 229 -14.04 10.18 23.81
N ASP A 230 -13.18 9.17 23.89
CA ASP A 230 -13.15 8.08 22.91
C ASP A 230 -13.90 6.82 23.37
N GLY A 231 -14.30 6.76 24.65
CA GLY A 231 -15.10 5.66 25.20
C GLY A 231 -14.34 4.35 25.42
N CYS A 232 -13.02 4.35 25.22
CA CYS A 232 -12.15 3.20 25.40
C CYS A 232 -11.34 3.28 26.70
N ALA A 233 -11.17 2.12 27.35
CA ALA A 233 -10.32 2.01 28.52
C ALA A 233 -9.81 0.56 28.69
N PRO A 234 -8.58 0.35 29.21
CA PRO A 234 -7.58 1.39 29.52
C PRO A 234 -6.80 1.84 28.28
N GLY A 235 -6.51 3.14 28.16
CA GLY A 235 -5.73 3.72 27.04
C GLY A 235 -6.54 3.96 25.78
N ALA A 236 -5.86 4.22 24.67
CA ALA A 236 -6.47 4.45 23.36
C ALA A 236 -7.38 3.29 22.90
N CYS A 237 -8.19 3.53 21.89
CA CYS A 237 -9.05 2.49 21.34
C CYS A 237 -8.26 1.42 20.54
N PRO A 238 -8.71 0.15 20.52
CA PRO A 238 -8.19 -0.86 19.61
C PRO A 238 -8.31 -0.46 18.14
N LEU A 239 -7.43 -0.97 17.29
CA LEU A 239 -7.42 -0.71 15.85
C LEU A 239 -8.73 -1.14 15.17
N GLY A 240 -9.41 -2.16 15.70
CA GLY A 240 -10.74 -2.57 15.24
C GLY A 240 -11.83 -1.49 15.36
N GLN A 241 -11.57 -0.39 16.07
CA GLN A 241 -12.46 0.78 16.14
C GLN A 241 -12.06 1.92 15.20
N MET A 242 -10.92 1.82 14.53
CA MET A 242 -10.38 2.84 13.63
C MET A 242 -10.67 2.53 12.16
N VAL A 243 -11.65 1.67 11.91
CA VAL A 243 -11.95 1.11 10.59
C VAL A 243 -12.40 2.19 9.63
N ASP A 244 -11.72 2.15 8.49
CA ASP A 244 -11.96 2.94 7.29
C ASP A 244 -11.92 4.47 7.45
N GLU A 245 -10.84 4.94 8.07
CA GLU A 245 -10.52 6.37 8.16
C GLU A 245 -9.64 6.86 6.99
N ARG A 246 -9.17 5.96 6.10
CA ARG A 246 -8.22 6.28 5.02
C ARG A 246 -8.67 5.94 3.60
N SER A 247 -9.81 5.29 3.34
CA SER A 247 -10.23 4.99 1.95
C SER A 247 -10.27 6.23 1.06
N GLU A 248 -10.78 7.34 1.58
CA GLU A 248 -10.84 8.61 0.86
C GLU A 248 -9.52 9.40 0.95
N LYS A 249 -8.53 8.95 1.71
CA LYS A 249 -7.20 9.58 1.77
C LYS A 249 -6.26 8.88 0.79
N ASP A 250 -5.26 8.19 1.30
CA ASP A 250 -4.23 7.40 0.62
C ASP A 250 -4.60 5.90 0.53
N GLY A 251 -5.73 5.50 1.12
CA GLY A 251 -6.25 4.13 1.05
C GLY A 251 -5.41 3.15 1.87
N PRO A 252 -4.97 2.02 1.27
CA PRO A 252 -4.22 1.00 2.00
C PRO A 252 -2.78 1.40 2.32
N GLY A 253 -2.24 2.52 1.80
CA GLY A 253 -0.90 2.99 2.13
C GLY A 253 0.19 1.90 2.02
N VAL A 254 0.47 1.44 0.80
CA VAL A 254 1.43 0.34 0.58
C VAL A 254 2.86 0.84 0.63
N GLU A 255 3.54 0.57 1.74
CA GLU A 255 4.75 1.25 2.19
C GLU A 255 6.03 0.57 1.70
N ALA A 256 6.20 -0.67 2.14
CA ALA A 256 7.44 -1.40 1.97
C ALA A 256 7.28 -2.53 0.94
N ILE A 257 8.36 -2.87 0.24
CA ILE A 257 8.42 -4.06 -0.62
C ILE A 257 9.82 -4.68 -0.61
N VAL A 258 9.87 -6.00 -0.40
CA VAL A 258 11.09 -6.81 -0.46
C VAL A 258 10.85 -8.06 -1.29
N ALA A 259 11.92 -8.66 -1.79
CA ALA A 259 11.82 -9.90 -2.56
C ALA A 259 13.01 -10.82 -2.31
N GLY A 260 12.78 -12.12 -2.42
CA GLY A 260 13.79 -13.15 -2.26
C GLY A 260 13.23 -14.54 -2.52
N LYS A 261 14.10 -15.55 -2.52
CA LYS A 261 13.70 -16.93 -2.76
C LYS A 261 13.27 -17.62 -1.48
N ALA A 262 12.11 -18.26 -1.51
CA ALA A 262 11.65 -19.18 -0.49
C ALA A 262 10.89 -20.33 -1.13
N CYS A 263 11.05 -21.53 -0.59
CA CYS A 263 10.30 -22.72 -1.02
C CYS A 263 10.41 -23.05 -2.53
N GLY A 264 11.48 -22.62 -3.19
CA GLY A 264 11.70 -22.80 -4.63
C GLY A 264 11.07 -21.73 -5.53
N SER A 265 10.30 -20.79 -4.98
CA SER A 265 9.71 -19.66 -5.71
C SER A 265 10.46 -18.36 -5.43
N LEU A 266 10.41 -17.43 -6.38
CA LEU A 266 10.76 -16.02 -6.13
C LEU A 266 9.52 -15.34 -5.54
N LEU A 267 9.62 -14.86 -4.31
CA LEU A 267 8.51 -14.20 -3.62
C LEU A 267 8.77 -12.71 -3.49
N ALA A 268 7.70 -11.92 -3.57
CA ALA A 268 7.68 -10.53 -3.14
C ALA A 268 6.75 -10.39 -1.93
N VAL A 269 7.18 -9.63 -0.94
CA VAL A 269 6.37 -9.29 0.23
C VAL A 269 6.27 -7.79 0.32
N THR A 270 5.05 -7.29 0.42
CA THR A 270 4.76 -5.87 0.65
C THR A 270 3.91 -5.73 1.89
N ALA A 271 3.98 -4.58 2.55
CA ALA A 271 3.16 -4.30 3.72
C ALA A 271 2.52 -2.92 3.62
N THR A 272 1.31 -2.82 4.17
CA THR A 272 0.63 -1.54 4.37
C THR A 272 1.12 -0.89 5.65
N GLU A 273 1.33 0.42 5.60
CA GLU A 273 1.77 1.29 6.69
C GLU A 273 0.80 1.18 7.89
N LYS A 274 -0.26 1.99 7.91
CA LYS A 274 -1.14 2.15 9.09
C LYS A 274 -1.89 0.88 9.50
N GLN A 275 -2.21 0.00 8.56
CA GLN A 275 -2.98 -1.22 8.85
C GLN A 275 -2.09 -2.43 9.16
N GLY A 276 -0.75 -2.31 9.07
CA GLY A 276 0.18 -3.39 9.43
C GLY A 276 -0.13 -4.74 8.78
N THR A 277 -0.54 -4.75 7.51
CA THR A 277 -0.96 -5.95 6.79
C THR A 277 0.03 -6.27 5.68
N ALA A 278 0.61 -7.47 5.73
CA ALA A 278 1.53 -7.99 4.72
C ALA A 278 0.79 -8.80 3.64
N PHE A 279 1.26 -8.67 2.41
CA PHE A 279 0.79 -9.39 1.22
C PHE A 279 1.96 -10.14 0.61
N VAL A 280 1.80 -11.44 0.41
CA VAL A 280 2.86 -12.30 -0.13
C VAL A 280 2.48 -12.77 -1.53
N TYR A 281 3.31 -12.40 -2.50
CA TYR A 281 3.15 -12.74 -3.91
C TYR A 281 4.20 -13.75 -4.34
N ASP A 282 3.80 -14.77 -5.10
CA ASP A 282 4.72 -15.50 -5.97
C ASP A 282 4.88 -14.69 -7.26
N ILE A 283 6.11 -14.25 -7.52
CA ILE A 283 6.49 -13.45 -8.69
C ILE A 283 7.41 -14.25 -9.63
N SER A 284 7.41 -15.57 -9.54
CA SER A 284 8.19 -16.44 -10.42
C SER A 284 7.75 -16.29 -11.88
N ASP A 285 6.46 -16.10 -12.13
CA ASP A 285 5.95 -15.50 -13.37
C ASP A 285 5.78 -13.98 -13.16
N ILE A 286 6.80 -13.22 -13.56
CA ILE A 286 6.89 -11.78 -13.32
C ILE A 286 5.81 -10.97 -14.05
N ALA A 287 5.20 -11.53 -15.10
CA ALA A 287 4.13 -10.90 -15.87
C ALA A 287 2.74 -11.18 -15.28
N SER A 288 2.63 -12.21 -14.42
CA SER A 288 1.38 -12.58 -13.77
C SER A 288 1.60 -13.02 -12.31
N PRO A 289 2.06 -12.12 -11.42
CA PRO A 289 2.17 -12.38 -9.99
C PRO A 289 0.89 -13.01 -9.40
N THR A 290 1.08 -14.00 -8.53
CA THR A 290 -0.02 -14.65 -7.82
C THR A 290 0.05 -14.29 -6.35
N LEU A 291 -1.00 -13.66 -5.81
CA LEU A 291 -1.13 -13.45 -4.37
C LEU A 291 -1.31 -14.82 -3.69
N LEU A 292 -0.40 -15.20 -2.82
CA LEU A 292 -0.45 -16.45 -2.07
C LEU A 292 -1.32 -16.32 -0.82
N PHE A 293 -1.08 -15.28 -0.02
CA PHE A 293 -1.83 -15.02 1.22
C PHE A 293 -1.63 -13.59 1.73
N VAL A 294 -2.48 -13.22 2.69
CA VAL A 294 -2.46 -11.93 3.40
C VAL A 294 -2.32 -12.19 4.90
N LYS A 295 -1.47 -11.41 5.58
CA LYS A 295 -1.21 -11.57 7.02
C LYS A 295 -1.18 -10.23 7.75
N HIS A 296 -2.03 -10.08 8.76
CA HIS A 296 -1.93 -8.94 9.67
C HIS A 296 -0.80 -9.18 10.69
N LEU A 297 0.08 -8.20 10.86
CA LEU A 297 1.30 -8.32 11.66
C LEU A 297 1.02 -8.16 13.16
N SER A 298 -0.02 -7.39 13.53
CA SER A 298 -0.46 -7.19 14.93
C SER A 298 -1.92 -7.60 15.18
N VAL A 299 -2.27 -8.89 15.07
CA VAL A 299 -3.67 -9.34 15.26
C VAL A 299 -4.27 -9.00 16.63
N ALA A 300 -3.43 -8.83 17.67
CA ALA A 300 -3.89 -8.40 18.98
C ALA A 300 -4.52 -6.99 18.93
N SER A 301 -4.10 -6.15 17.98
CA SER A 301 -4.60 -4.78 17.80
C SER A 301 -6.10 -4.73 17.47
N GLU A 302 -6.70 -5.82 16.99
CA GLU A 302 -8.15 -5.88 16.74
C GLU A 302 -8.96 -5.58 18.00
N THR A 303 -8.53 -6.14 19.14
CA THR A 303 -9.30 -6.11 20.40
C THR A 303 -8.57 -5.40 21.53
N LYS A 304 -7.27 -5.15 21.38
CA LYS A 304 -6.43 -4.46 22.36
C LYS A 304 -5.84 -3.21 21.72
N ASN A 305 -5.71 -2.16 22.52
CA ASN A 305 -4.91 -1.02 22.11
C ASN A 305 -3.40 -1.34 22.20
N PRO A 306 -2.54 -0.52 21.58
CA PRO A 306 -1.10 -0.77 21.52
C PRO A 306 -0.45 -0.93 22.88
N GLY A 307 -0.79 -0.06 23.84
CA GLY A 307 -0.19 -0.08 25.17
C GLY A 307 -0.48 -1.38 25.93
N VAL A 308 -1.74 -1.83 25.89
CA VAL A 308 -2.14 -3.11 26.51
C VAL A 308 -1.52 -4.29 25.77
N ALA A 309 -1.58 -4.30 24.44
CA ALA A 309 -0.98 -5.36 23.63
C ALA A 309 0.53 -5.48 23.86
N TYR A 310 1.22 -4.35 24.03
CA TYR A 310 2.64 -4.27 24.34
C TYR A 310 2.95 -4.85 25.72
N ALA A 311 2.22 -4.42 26.76
CA ALA A 311 2.39 -4.93 28.12
C ALA A 311 2.16 -6.45 28.22
N ASP A 312 1.26 -6.98 27.39
CA ASP A 312 0.96 -8.41 27.29
C ASP A 312 1.96 -9.19 26.42
N GLY A 313 2.90 -8.52 25.75
CA GLY A 313 3.83 -9.16 24.80
C GLY A 313 3.15 -9.70 23.54
N THR A 314 1.99 -9.14 23.18
CA THR A 314 1.17 -9.57 22.03
C THR A 314 1.16 -8.57 20.88
N LEU A 315 1.76 -7.39 21.07
CA LEU A 315 1.86 -6.36 20.05
C LEU A 315 2.70 -6.87 18.86
N GLY A 316 2.17 -6.68 17.66
CA GLY A 316 2.87 -6.88 16.41
C GLY A 316 3.41 -5.58 15.84
N GLU A 317 3.73 -5.61 14.56
CA GLU A 317 4.27 -4.44 13.87
C GLU A 317 3.10 -3.55 13.43
N ILE A 318 2.93 -2.45 14.16
CA ILE A 318 2.18 -1.29 13.71
C ILE A 318 3.15 -0.42 12.93
N ASP A 319 2.69 0.01 11.76
CA ASP A 319 3.44 0.88 10.86
C ASP A 319 4.76 0.24 10.37
N PRO A 320 4.69 -0.87 9.60
CA PRO A 320 5.87 -1.56 9.11
C PRO A 320 6.50 -0.82 7.93
N GLU A 321 7.51 0.00 8.22
CA GLU A 321 8.22 0.75 7.17
C GLU A 321 9.47 0.03 6.65
N ALA A 322 10.27 -0.52 7.56
CA ALA A 322 11.48 -1.25 7.19
C ALA A 322 11.23 -2.76 7.16
N MET A 323 11.52 -3.36 6.01
CA MET A 323 11.44 -4.80 5.80
C MET A 323 12.72 -5.36 5.21
N ILE A 324 13.07 -6.59 5.58
CA ILE A 324 14.18 -7.33 4.97
C ILE A 324 13.75 -8.76 4.70
N PHE A 325 13.92 -9.21 3.45
CA PHE A 325 13.81 -10.63 3.12
C PHE A 325 15.12 -11.35 3.47
N LEU A 326 15.04 -12.40 4.27
CA LEU A 326 16.15 -13.29 4.58
C LEU A 326 15.92 -14.64 3.91
N GLU A 327 16.75 -14.99 2.93
CA GLU A 327 16.79 -16.35 2.40
C GLU A 327 17.36 -17.33 3.45
N ASP A 328 17.12 -18.63 3.28
CA ASP A 328 17.47 -19.68 4.24
C ASP A 328 18.92 -19.63 4.72
N ALA A 329 19.87 -19.38 3.80
CA ALA A 329 21.30 -19.28 4.09
C ALA A 329 21.70 -18.10 4.98
N HIS A 330 20.87 -17.06 5.05
CA HIS A 330 21.11 -15.85 5.85
C HIS A 330 20.16 -15.75 7.05
N SER A 331 19.23 -16.69 7.19
CA SER A 331 18.22 -16.65 8.23
C SER A 331 18.74 -17.23 9.55
N PRO A 332 18.42 -16.59 10.70
CA PRO A 332 18.82 -17.09 12.02
C PRO A 332 18.21 -18.45 12.37
N SER A 333 17.11 -18.84 11.72
CA SER A 333 16.42 -20.10 11.97
C SER A 333 16.72 -21.19 10.93
N GLY A 334 17.44 -20.84 9.86
CA GLY A 334 17.66 -21.70 8.70
C GLY A 334 16.45 -21.83 7.77
N LYS A 335 15.36 -21.09 7.99
CA LYS A 335 14.25 -20.97 7.03
C LYS A 335 14.18 -19.57 6.47
N ALA A 336 13.86 -19.46 5.18
CA ALA A 336 13.61 -18.15 4.59
C ALA A 336 12.44 -17.45 5.29
N GLY A 337 12.48 -16.12 5.36
CA GLY A 337 11.45 -15.32 6.03
C GLY A 337 11.63 -13.84 5.80
N VAL A 338 10.78 -13.04 6.44
CA VAL A 338 10.85 -11.58 6.38
C VAL A 338 10.93 -11.01 7.78
N MET A 339 11.87 -10.09 7.99
CA MET A 339 11.89 -9.24 9.15
C MET A 339 11.04 -7.99 8.88
N PHE A 340 10.16 -7.64 9.81
CA PHE A 340 9.40 -6.40 9.81
C PHE A 340 9.80 -5.58 11.02
N ALA A 341 9.97 -4.28 10.83
CA ALA A 341 10.17 -3.32 11.91
C ALA A 341 9.00 -2.34 11.92
N GLY A 342 8.27 -2.28 13.04
CA GLY A 342 7.19 -1.32 13.22
C GLY A 342 7.72 0.00 13.75
N ALA A 343 7.57 1.08 12.98
CA ALA A 343 8.12 2.40 13.28
C ALA A 343 7.56 2.96 14.59
N TRP A 344 6.24 2.87 14.80
CA TRP A 344 5.58 3.39 15.99
C TRP A 344 5.40 2.38 17.11
N SER A 345 5.24 1.10 16.77
CA SER A 345 5.18 0.04 17.77
C SER A 345 6.53 -0.21 18.45
N GLY A 346 7.64 0.19 17.82
CA GLY A 346 9.00 -0.09 18.30
C GLY A 346 9.31 -1.59 18.36
N THR A 347 8.51 -2.42 17.69
CA THR A 347 8.71 -3.87 17.64
C THR A 347 9.47 -4.28 16.40
N MET A 348 10.17 -5.39 16.50
CA MET A 348 10.71 -6.11 15.35
C MET A 348 10.30 -7.56 15.46
N SER A 349 9.93 -8.16 14.34
CA SER A 349 9.61 -9.58 14.29
C SER A 349 10.23 -10.23 13.06
N PHE A 350 10.47 -11.53 13.16
CA PHE A 350 10.87 -12.35 12.03
C PHE A 350 9.77 -13.37 11.76
N TRP A 351 9.27 -13.38 10.52
CA TRP A 351 8.22 -14.27 10.06
C TRP A 351 8.78 -15.25 9.05
N GLU A 352 8.74 -16.53 9.37
CA GLU A 352 9.24 -17.59 8.51
C GLU A 352 8.20 -18.03 7.48
N PHE A 353 8.67 -18.40 6.30
CA PHE A 353 7.85 -19.19 5.37
C PHE A 353 7.85 -20.66 5.78
N GLU A 354 6.66 -21.24 5.86
CA GLU A 354 6.48 -22.68 5.97
C GLU A 354 6.26 -23.26 4.58
N CYS A 355 7.24 -24.00 4.09
CA CYS A 355 7.17 -24.56 2.74
C CYS A 355 6.26 -25.80 2.71
N PRO A 356 5.46 -25.96 1.64
CA PRO A 356 4.81 -27.21 1.30
C PRO A 356 5.75 -28.42 1.44
N THR A 357 5.43 -29.37 2.33
CA THR A 357 6.15 -30.64 2.33
C THR A 357 5.81 -31.39 1.05
N THR A 358 6.80 -31.64 0.19
CA THR A 358 6.62 -32.56 -0.94
C THR A 358 6.39 -33.96 -0.38
N THR A 359 5.13 -34.38 -0.28
CA THR A 359 4.83 -35.79 -0.06
C THR A 359 5.25 -36.53 -1.32
N THR A 360 6.43 -37.13 -1.31
CA THR A 360 6.82 -38.14 -2.29
C THR A 360 5.84 -39.30 -2.13
N ALA A 361 4.76 -39.29 -2.91
CA ALA A 361 3.96 -40.48 -3.12
C ALA A 361 4.91 -41.52 -3.72
N ALA A 362 5.28 -42.51 -2.92
CA ALA A 362 6.02 -43.67 -3.39
C ALA A 362 5.26 -44.25 -4.59
N ALA A 363 5.93 -44.26 -5.74
CA ALA A 363 5.40 -44.89 -6.95
C ALA A 363 5.21 -46.38 -6.66
N ASN A 364 3.97 -46.78 -6.38
CA ASN A 364 3.57 -48.18 -6.49
C ASN A 364 3.13 -48.43 -7.93
N ASP A 365 4.03 -49.03 -8.68
CA ASP A 365 3.76 -49.65 -9.97
C ASP A 365 2.72 -50.78 -9.79
N SER A 366 1.50 -50.57 -10.27
CA SER A 366 0.71 -51.63 -10.92
C SER A 366 -0.51 -51.03 -11.65
N ALA A 367 -0.61 -51.33 -12.93
CA ALA A 367 -1.54 -50.78 -13.92
C ALA A 367 -3.03 -51.08 -13.67
N SER A 368 -3.93 -50.19 -14.14
CA SER A 368 -4.99 -50.49 -15.13
C SER A 368 -6.15 -49.47 -15.13
N SER A 369 -6.31 -48.80 -16.28
CA SER A 369 -7.55 -48.32 -16.93
C SER A 369 -8.49 -47.29 -16.27
N ALA A 370 -8.82 -46.31 -17.13
CA ALA A 370 -10.08 -45.57 -17.27
C ALA A 370 -10.17 -44.15 -16.64
N ARG A 371 -10.14 -43.18 -17.56
CA ARG A 371 -10.88 -41.91 -17.61
C ARG A 371 -11.47 -41.39 -16.30
N GLU A 372 -10.88 -40.31 -15.79
CA GLU A 372 -11.57 -39.08 -15.39
C GLU A 372 -10.49 -38.00 -15.17
N ALA A 373 -10.06 -37.36 -16.26
CA ALA A 373 -9.29 -36.13 -16.21
C ALA A 373 -10.28 -34.97 -16.13
N SER A 374 -10.78 -34.68 -14.93
CA SER A 374 -11.57 -33.49 -14.65
C SER A 374 -11.40 -33.06 -13.20
N ALA A 375 -10.94 -31.83 -13.01
CA ALA A 375 -11.10 -31.02 -11.80
C ALA A 375 -10.47 -31.47 -10.46
N LEU A 376 -9.71 -32.57 -10.40
CA LEU A 376 -9.00 -33.04 -9.20
C LEU A 376 -7.48 -32.83 -9.28
N SER A 377 -7.01 -31.59 -9.50
CA SER A 377 -5.59 -31.28 -9.27
C SER A 377 -5.27 -29.80 -9.00
N LEU A 378 -6.28 -28.93 -8.89
CA LEU A 378 -6.06 -27.52 -8.54
C LEU A 378 -6.49 -27.21 -7.10
N THR A 379 -7.34 -28.04 -6.51
CA THR A 379 -7.87 -27.86 -5.14
C THR A 379 -7.01 -28.52 -4.05
N LEU A 380 -6.00 -29.32 -4.42
CA LEU A 380 -5.12 -30.04 -3.47
C LEU A 380 -3.66 -29.55 -3.53
N LEU A 381 -3.41 -28.40 -4.15
CA LEU A 381 -2.11 -27.70 -4.12
C LEU A 381 -2.21 -26.32 -3.45
N LEU A 382 -3.22 -26.09 -2.61
CA LEU A 382 -3.06 -25.23 -1.42
C LEU A 382 -2.33 -26.06 -0.36
N LEU A 383 -1.09 -26.45 -0.63
CA LEU A 383 -0.19 -26.82 0.45
C LEU A 383 0.15 -25.52 1.16
N ALA A 384 -0.25 -25.42 2.43
CA ALA A 384 -0.17 -24.20 3.22
C ALA A 384 1.24 -23.61 3.19
N PHE A 385 1.43 -22.57 2.38
CA PHE A 385 2.47 -21.59 2.64
C PHE A 385 2.06 -20.89 3.95
N GLY A 386 2.70 -21.29 5.03
CA GLY A 386 2.51 -20.67 6.34
C GLY A 386 3.41 -19.44 6.49
N PHE A 387 2.98 -18.51 7.34
CA PHE A 387 3.78 -17.36 7.77
C PHE A 387 3.69 -17.27 9.29
N THR A 388 4.78 -17.69 9.95
CA THR A 388 4.80 -17.89 11.40
C THR A 388 5.80 -16.94 12.03
N ARG A 389 5.32 -16.14 12.99
CA ARG A 389 6.12 -15.20 13.78
C ARG A 389 6.98 -15.96 14.80
N LEU A 390 8.27 -15.66 14.83
CA LEU A 390 9.22 -16.16 15.83
C LEU A 390 9.40 -15.19 17.00
#